data_AF-A0A4Y8TVY3-F1
#
_entry.id   AF-A0A4Y8TVY3-F1
#
_cell.length_a   1.000
_cell.length_b   1.000
_cell.length_c   1.000
_cell.angle_alpha   90.00
_cell.angle_beta   90.00
_cell.angle_gamma   90.00
#
_symmetry.space_group_name_H-M   'P 1'
#
loop_
_entity.id
_entity.type
_entity.pdbx_description
1 polymer ?
#
loop_
_entity_poly.entity_id
_entity_poly.type
_entity_poly.pdbx_seq_one_letter_code
_entity_poly.pdbx_strand_id
1 'polypeptide(L)' 'MHLVDLGLGYSPSQWPEEYATWDLGNLLATVPERLASSEARTMMVAWLAGRGPLGEEFTLGP' A
#
# COMPACT_ATOMS: atom_id res chain seq x y z
N MET A 1 -5.91 11.25 7.84
CA MET A 1 -5.74 11.49 6.39
C MET A 1 -5.89 12.95 5.99
N HIS A 2 -7.07 13.60 6.05
CA HIS A 2 -7.23 14.98 5.53
C HIS A 2 -6.30 16.08 6.05
N LEU A 3 -5.86 16.04 7.30
CA LEU A 3 -4.88 17.03 7.79
C LEU A 3 -3.50 16.87 7.15
N VAL A 4 -3.16 15.64 6.71
CA VAL A 4 -1.98 15.37 5.88
C VAL A 4 -2.17 15.99 4.51
N ASP A 5 -3.34 15.78 3.90
CA ASP A 5 -3.69 16.30 2.57
C ASP A 5 -3.68 17.84 2.55
N LEU A 6 -4.04 18.48 3.67
CA LEU A 6 -4.03 19.93 3.85
C LEU A 6 -2.64 20.52 4.18
N GLY A 7 -1.61 19.69 4.34
CA GLY A 7 -0.25 20.15 4.60
C GLY A 7 -0.05 20.82 5.96
N LEU A 8 -0.91 20.56 6.94
CA LEU A 8 -0.94 21.27 8.23
C LEU A 8 0.09 20.74 9.25
N GLY A 9 1.25 20.29 8.78
CA GLY A 9 2.32 19.74 9.63
C GLY A 9 2.00 18.39 10.27
N TYR A 10 0.89 17.76 9.87
CA TYR A 10 0.54 16.39 10.23
C TYR A 10 1.06 15.45 9.13
N SER A 11 1.93 14.51 9.47
CA SER A 11 2.48 13.51 8.56
C SER A 11 1.89 12.12 8.82
N PRO A 12 1.97 11.17 7.86
CA PRO A 12 1.57 9.79 8.09
C PRO A 12 2.30 9.12 9.26
N SER A 13 3.55 9.52 9.54
CA SER A 13 4.31 9.02 10.68
C SER A 13 3.75 9.42 12.05
N GLN A 14 2.80 10.35 12.09
CA GLN A 14 2.12 10.80 13.31
C GLN A 14 0.73 10.17 13.47
N TRP A 15 0.34 9.23 12.60
CA TRP A 15 -0.94 8.56 12.73
C TRP A 15 -0.94 7.59 13.92
N PRO A 16 -2.04 7.55 14.71
CA PRO A 16 -2.19 6.55 15.76
C PRO A 16 -2.10 5.13 15.20
N GLU A 17 -1.43 4.23 15.92
CA GLU A 17 -1.31 2.82 15.53
C GLU A 17 -2.68 2.15 15.38
N GLU A 18 -3.62 2.47 16.27
CA GLU A 18 -5.00 1.97 16.20
C GLU A 18 -5.70 2.38 14.91
N TYR A 19 -5.50 3.63 14.46
CA TYR A 19 -6.04 4.11 13.20
C TYR A 19 -5.43 3.38 12.00
N ALA A 20 -4.09 3.25 11.99
CA ALA A 20 -3.40 2.53 10.92
C ALA A 20 -3.86 1.07 10.84
N THR A 21 -4.02 0.42 11.98
CA THR A 21 -4.50 -0.97 12.08
C THR A 21 -5.94 -1.10 11.61
N TRP A 22 -6.81 -0.17 12.02
CA TRP A 22 -8.22 -0.17 11.66
C TRP A 22 -8.44 -0.06 10.15
N ASP A 23 -7.67 0.79 9.46
CA ASP A 23 -7.91 1.06 8.03
C ASP A 23 -7.04 0.23 7.06
N LEU A 24 -5.96 -0.40 7.55
CA LEU A 24 -5.02 -1.15 6.72
C LEU A 24 -5.72 -2.21 5.85
N GLY A 25 -6.64 -2.99 6.43
CA GLY A 25 -7.36 -4.03 5.70
C GLY A 25 -8.21 -3.47 4.56
N ASN A 26 -8.89 -2.34 4.78
CA ASN A 26 -9.71 -1.68 3.75
C ASN A 26 -8.84 -1.18 2.60
N LEU A 27 -7.70 -0.57 2.92
CA LEU A 27 -6.77 -0.05 1.90
C LEU A 27 -6.09 -1.17 1.13
N LEU A 28 -5.67 -2.25 1.79
CA LEU A 28 -5.09 -3.43 1.13
C LEU A 28 -6.06 -4.08 0.14
N ALA A 29 -7.36 -4.06 0.43
CA ALA A 29 -8.37 -4.58 -0.50
C ALA A 29 -8.41 -3.83 -1.84
N THR A 30 -7.91 -2.58 -1.90
CA THR A 30 -7.84 -1.78 -3.12
C THR A 30 -6.57 -2.02 -3.95
N VAL A 31 -5.57 -2.70 -3.41
CA VAL A 31 -4.28 -2.93 -4.10
C VAL A 31 -4.43 -3.65 -5.45
N PRO A 32 -5.29 -4.68 -5.62
CA PRO A 32 -5.48 -5.34 -6.91
C PRO A 32 -5.90 -4.40 -8.05
N GLU A 33 -6.63 -3.33 -7.74
CA GLU A 33 -7.10 -2.33 -8.72
C GLU A 33 -5.98 -1.39 -9.15
N ARG A 34 -4.98 -1.18 -8.30
CA ARG A 34 -3.80 -0.33 -8.57
C ARG A 34 -2.72 -1.05 -9.37
N LEU A 35 -2.78 -2.39 -9.44
CA LEU A 35 -1.86 -3.20 -10.23
C LEU A 35 -2.27 -3.19 -11.71
N ALA A 36 -1.66 -2.28 -12.45
CA ALA A 36 -1.98 -2.00 -13.85
C ALA A 36 -1.63 -3.14 -14.82
N SER A 37 -0.64 -3.98 -14.52
CA SER A 37 -0.20 -5.06 -15.41
C SER A 37 -0.43 -6.45 -14.78
N SER A 38 -0.65 -7.45 -15.65
CA SER A 38 -0.75 -8.85 -15.22
C SER A 38 0.55 -9.34 -14.58
N GLU A 39 1.70 -8.82 -15.03
CA GLU A 39 3.00 -9.14 -14.45
C GLU A 39 3.12 -8.65 -13.01
N ALA A 40 2.71 -7.40 -12.73
CA ALA A 40 2.73 -6.85 -11.38
C ALA A 40 1.82 -7.64 -10.42
N ARG A 41 0.67 -8.14 -10.91
CA ARG A 41 -0.22 -9.03 -10.14
C ARG A 41 0.45 -10.36 -9.80
N THR A 42 1.08 -11.00 -10.78
CA THR A 42 1.81 -12.26 -10.57
C THR A 42 2.96 -12.10 -9.58
N MET A 43 3.75 -11.03 -9.72
CA MET A 43 4.83 -10.71 -8.78
C MET A 43 4.32 -10.46 -7.36
N MET A 44 3.23 -9.70 -7.22
CA MET A 44 2.59 -9.45 -5.93
C MET A 44 2.11 -10.76 -5.27
N VAL A 45 1.48 -11.66 -6.02
CA VAL A 45 1.05 -12.97 -5.51
C VAL A 45 2.24 -13.82 -5.09
N ALA A 46 3.30 -13.88 -5.91
CA ALA A 46 4.50 -14.63 -5.57
C ALA A 46 5.15 -14.11 -4.28
N TRP A 47 5.21 -12.80 -4.11
CA TRP A 47 5.74 -12.17 -2.90
C TRP A 47 4.89 -12.44 -1.66
N LEU A 48 3.56 -12.23 -1.75
CA LEU A 48 2.62 -12.53 -0.66
C LEU A 48 2.64 -14.01 -0.24
N ALA A 49 2.87 -14.91 -1.19
CA ALA A 49 2.98 -16.34 -0.92
C ALA A 49 4.36 -16.76 -0.39
N GLY A 50 5.33 -15.84 -0.29
CA GLY A 50 6.71 -16.15 0.08
C GLY A 50 7.41 -17.05 -0.94
N ARG A 51 7.20 -16.78 -2.24
CA ARG A 51 7.73 -17.53 -3.39
C ARG A 51 8.68 -16.72 -4.26
N GLY A 52 8.96 -15.47 -3.90
CA GLY A 52 9.96 -14.62 -4.56
C GLY A 52 9.93 -13.20 -4.03
N PRO A 53 11.01 -12.42 -4.21
CA PRO A 53 11.02 -10.99 -3.88
C PRO A 53 10.21 -10.18 -4.90
N LEU A 54 9.74 -8.99 -4.50
CA LEU A 54 9.41 -7.94 -5.47
C LEU A 54 10.73 -7.38 -6.01
N GLY A 55 10.81 -7.15 -7.32
CA GLY A 55 11.98 -6.49 -7.92
C GLY A 55 12.08 -5.03 -7.48
N GLU A 56 13.29 -4.45 -7.56
CA GLU A 56 13.53 -3.04 -7.19
C GLU A 56 12.71 -2.05 -8.03
N GLU A 57 12.37 -2.42 -9.26
CA GLU A 57 11.55 -1.64 -10.20
C GLU A 57 10.04 -1.71 -9.89
N PHE A 58 9.63 -2.53 -8.92
CA PHE A 58 8.21 -2.71 -8.60
C PHE A 58 7.66 -1.47 -7.89
N THR A 59 6.71 -0.79 -8.53
CA THR A 59 6.09 0.43 -8.01
C THR A 59 4.58 0.26 -7.88
N LEU A 60 4.05 0.74 -6.75
CA LEU A 60 2.62 0.89 -6.50
C LEU A 60 2.33 2.40 -6.42
N GLY A 61 1.46 2.90 -7.29
CA GLY A 61 0.97 4.26 -7.20
C GLY A 61 0.11 4.48 -5.95
N PRO A 62 0.05 5.71 -5.42
CA PRO A 62 -0.91 6.10 -4.39
C PRO A 62 -2.36 5.93 -4.86
#